data_AF-A0A0D7KAB3-F1
#
_entry.id   AF-A0A0D7KAB3-F1
#
_cell.length_a   1.000
_cell.length_b   1.000
_cell.length_c   1.000
_cell.angle_alpha   90.00
_cell.angle_beta   90.00
_cell.angle_gamma   90.00
#
_symmetry.space_group_name_H-M   'P 1'
#
loop_
_entity.id
_entity.type
_entity.pdbx_description
1 polymer ?
#
loop_
_entity_poly.entity_id
_entity_poly.type
_entity_poly.pdbx_seq_one_letter_code
_entity_poly.pdbx_strand_id
1 'polypeptide(L)' 'MKLKTWLSAERGRTVALARHLGVSKGRVSQMAEGGVPPKYMLAVRDFTRAEVSVESLVQDRTPSVSMPETVHA' A
#
# COMPACT_ATOMS: atom_id res chain seq x y z
N MET A 1 -2.71 -2.50 -8.99
CA MET A 1 -3.73 -1.67 -8.30
C MET A 1 -3.14 -1.11 -7.01
N LYS A 2 -3.58 0.06 -6.54
CA LYS A 2 -3.16 0.59 -5.22
C LYS A 2 -3.91 -0.10 -4.07
N LEU A 3 -3.26 -0.23 -2.91
CA LEU A 3 -3.86 -0.87 -1.73
C LEU A 3 -5.16 -0.17 -1.28
N LYS A 4 -5.17 1.16 -1.23
CA LYS A 4 -6.35 1.96 -0.85
C LYS A 4 -7.56 1.63 -1.74
N THR A 5 -7.36 1.61 -3.06
CA THR A 5 -8.41 1.27 -4.02
C THR A 5 -8.92 -0.16 -3.81
N TRP A 6 -8.02 -1.12 -3.56
CA TRP A 6 -8.42 -2.52 -3.35
C TRP A 6 -9.24 -2.69 -2.07
N LEU A 7 -8.89 -1.98 -1.00
CA LEU A 7 -9.62 -1.98 0.27
C LEU A 7 -11.01 -1.35 0.13
N SER A 8 -11.14 -0.27 -0.64
CA SER A 8 -12.42 0.43 -0.84
C SER A 8 -13.39 -0.32 -1.75
N ALA A 9 -12.90 -1.24 -2.59
CA ALA A 9 -13.73 -1.96 -3.55
C ALA A 9 -14.70 -2.97 -2.91
N GLU A 10 -14.46 -3.43 -1.68
CA GLU A 10 -15.34 -4.37 -1.00
C GLU A 10 -15.32 -4.20 0.51
N ARG A 11 -16.52 -4.15 1.10
CA ARG A 11 -16.70 -4.08 2.55
C ARG A 11 -16.20 -5.36 3.20
N GLY A 12 -15.20 -5.23 4.07
CA GLY A 12 -14.64 -6.35 4.85
C GLY A 12 -13.18 -6.63 4.56
N ARG A 13 -12.66 -6.19 3.41
CA ARG A 13 -11.24 -6.38 3.03
C ARG A 13 -10.26 -5.83 4.06
N THR A 14 -10.55 -4.65 4.64
CA THR A 14 -9.73 -4.09 5.73
C THR A 14 -9.68 -5.00 6.95
N VAL A 15 -10.80 -5.62 7.32
CA VAL A 15 -10.86 -6.53 8.47
C VAL A 15 -10.12 -7.82 8.18
N ALA A 16 -10.31 -8.38 6.98
CA ALA A 16 -9.68 -9.61 6.56
C ALA A 16 -8.15 -9.46 6.47
N LEU A 17 -7.67 -8.36 5.86
CA LEU A 17 -6.25 -8.06 5.77
C LEU A 17 -5.63 -7.78 7.15
N ALA A 18 -6.33 -7.05 8.02
CA ALA A 18 -5.88 -6.80 9.40
C ALA A 18 -5.67 -8.11 10.16
N ARG A 19 -6.64 -9.04 10.06
CA ARG A 19 -6.55 -10.37 10.66
C ARG A 19 -5.40 -11.19 10.07
N HIS A 20 -5.23 -11.16 8.74
CA HIS A 20 -4.15 -11.88 8.06
C HIS A 20 -2.76 -11.39 8.48
N LEU A 21 -2.57 -10.08 8.62
CA LEU A 21 -1.29 -9.48 9.01
C LEU A 21 -1.05 -9.46 10.53
N GLY A 22 -2.05 -9.83 11.34
CA GLY A 22 -1.98 -9.74 12.80
C GLY A 22 -1.88 -8.30 13.32
N VAL A 23 -2.53 -7.33 12.64
CA VAL A 23 -2.52 -5.91 13.02
C VAL A 23 -3.93 -5.36 13.21
N SER A 24 -4.07 -4.15 13.75
CA SER A 24 -5.37 -3.50 13.88
C SER A 24 -5.91 -2.98 12.54
N LYS A 25 -7.24 -2.80 12.43
CA LYS A 25 -7.87 -2.17 11.26
C LYS A 25 -7.32 -0.77 11.00
N GLY A 26 -7.13 0.02 12.05
CA GLY A 26 -6.54 1.35 11.96
C GLY A 26 -5.12 1.32 11.41
N ARG A 27 -4.33 0.29 11.75
CA ARG A 27 -2.99 0.11 11.18
C ARG A 27 -3.05 -0.17 9.68
N VAL A 28 -4.00 -0.97 9.21
CA VAL A 28 -4.22 -1.19 7.77
C VAL A 28 -4.64 0.11 7.06
N SER A 29 -5.52 0.92 7.67
CA SER A 29 -5.89 2.23 7.10
C SER A 29 -4.69 3.15 6.98
N GLN A 30 -3.82 3.22 8.00
CA GLN A 30 -2.58 4.00 7.94
C GLN A 30 -1.65 3.52 6.83
N MET A 31 -1.52 2.20 6.62
CA MET A 31 -0.71 1.65 5.54
C MET A 31 -1.27 2.00 4.15
N ALA A 32 -2.59 2.11 4.02
CA ALA A 32 -3.23 2.48 2.77
C ALA A 32 -2.99 3.94 2.38
N GLU A 33 -2.84 4.82 3.36
CA GLU A 33 -2.57 6.26 3.13
C GLU A 33 -1.07 6.59 3.10
N GLY A 34 -0.28 6.02 4.02
CA GLY A 34 1.14 6.34 4.23
C GLY A 34 2.13 5.29 3.71
N GLY A 35 1.61 4.25 3.05
CA GLY A 35 2.41 3.18 2.46
C GLY A 35 2.65 1.97 3.37
N VAL A 36 2.88 0.81 2.74
CA VAL A 36 3.03 -0.48 3.41
C VAL A 36 4.50 -0.73 3.79
N PRO A 37 4.85 -0.98 5.07
CA PRO A 37 6.21 -1.36 5.47
C PRO A 37 6.73 -2.62 4.74
N PRO A 38 8.05 -2.77 4.47
CA PRO A 38 8.55 -3.86 3.59
C PRO A 38 8.18 -5.23 4.14
N LYS A 39 8.22 -5.38 5.48
CA LYS A 39 7.88 -6.62 6.19
C LYS A 39 6.46 -7.14 5.92
N TYR A 40 5.55 -6.30 5.39
CA TYR A 40 4.19 -6.70 5.04
C TYR A 40 3.94 -6.77 3.53
N MET A 41 4.85 -6.29 2.68
CA MET A 41 4.57 -6.13 1.25
C MET A 41 4.28 -7.47 0.55
N LEU A 42 5.08 -8.50 0.82
CA LEU A 42 4.85 -9.82 0.22
C LEU A 42 3.54 -10.44 0.73
N ALA A 43 3.27 -10.34 2.04
CA ALA A 43 2.02 -10.83 2.62
C ALA A 43 0.80 -10.12 2.02
N VAL A 44 0.87 -8.80 1.78
CA VAL A 44 -0.20 -8.04 1.11
C VAL A 44 -0.37 -8.50 -0.34
N ARG A 45 0.72 -8.67 -1.10
CA ARG A 45 0.65 -9.18 -2.47
C ARG A 45 -0.01 -10.55 -2.51
N ASP A 46 0.44 -11.48 -1.67
CA ASP A 46 -0.02 -12.86 -1.69
C ASP A 46 -1.49 -12.96 -1.22
N PHE A 47 -1.87 -12.19 -0.20
CA PHE A 47 -3.26 -12.12 0.28
C PHE A 47 -4.23 -11.56 -0.78
N THR A 48 -3.78 -10.55 -1.53
CA THR A 48 -4.56 -9.95 -2.62
C THR A 48 -4.45 -10.70 -3.94
N ARG A 49 -3.79 -11.89 -3.95
CA ARG A 49 -3.55 -12.68 -5.16
C ARG A 49 -2.94 -11.86 -6.30
N ALA A 50 -1.99 -10.99 -5.94
CA ALA A 50 -1.29 -10.05 -6.82
C ALA A 50 -2.15 -8.95 -7.47
N GLU A 51 -3.42 -8.74 -7.06
CA GLU A 51 -4.18 -7.54 -7.47
C GLU A 51 -3.46 -6.25 -7.02
N VAL A 52 -2.90 -6.28 -5.80
CA VAL A 52 -1.98 -5.26 -5.31
C VAL A 52 -0.55 -5.79 -5.48
N SER A 53 0.21 -5.15 -6.36
CA SER A 53 1.58 -5.57 -6.68
C SER A 53 2.61 -4.91 -5.77
N VAL A 54 3.79 -5.53 -5.62
CA VAL A 54 4.85 -5.00 -4.76
C VAL A 54 5.39 -3.68 -5.30
N GLU A 55 5.47 -3.52 -6.62
CA GLU A 55 5.87 -2.30 -7.30
C GLU A 55 4.96 -1.13 -6.90
N SER A 56 3.64 -1.35 -6.87
CA SER A 56 2.68 -0.33 -6.41
C SER A 56 2.91 0.03 -4.94
N LEU A 57 3.22 -0.94 -4.09
CA LEU A 57 3.48 -0.71 -2.66
C LEU A 57 4.80 0.04 -2.43
N VAL A 58 5.82 -0.21 -3.25
CA VAL A 58 7.10 0.51 -3.22
C VAL A 58 6.92 1.95 -3.70
N GLN A 59 6.16 2.16 -4.78
CA GLN A 59 5.84 3.50 -5.29
C GLN A 59 5.10 4.34 -4.26
N ASP A 60 4.07 3.78 -3.61
CA ASP A 60 3.30 4.50 -2.58
C ASP A 60 4.14 4.91 -1.35
N ARG A 61 5.29 4.26 -1.13
CA ARG A 61 6.23 4.59 -0.04
C ARG A 61 7.35 5.53 -0.43
N THR A 62 7.61 5.67 -1.71
CA THR A 62 8.70 6.51 -2.20
C THR A 62 8.09 7.89 -2.42
N PRO A 63 8.51 8.93 -1.68
CA PRO A 63 8.10 10.28 -2.03
C PRO A 63 8.51 10.53 -3.49
N SER A 64 7.56 11.00 -4.31
CA SER A 64 7.87 11.43 -5.67
C SER A 64 9.02 12.41 -5.59
N VAL A 65 10.20 11.98 -6.04
CA VAL A 65 11.33 12.89 -6.27
C VAL A 65 10.86 13.78 -7.40
N SER A 66 10.27 14.93 -7.03
CA SER A 66 10.14 16.05 -7.95
C SER A 66 11.56 16.46 -8.25
N MET A 67 12.08 16.00 -9.39
CA MET A 67 13.37 16.47 -9.88
C MET A 67 13.32 17.99 -9.92
N PRO A 68 14.32 18.71 -9.36
CA PRO A 68 14.36 20.15 -9.54
C PRO A 68 14.45 20.42 -11.03
N GLU A 69 13.50 21.20 -11.54
CA GLU A 69 13.53 21.80 -12.86
C GLU A 69 14.88 22.51 -13.01
N THR A 70 15.76 21.97 -13.88
CA THR A 70 17.03 22.61 -14.18
C THR A 70 16.75 23.95 -14.83
N VAL A 71 16.76 25.01 -14.03
CA VAL A 71 16.82 26.38 -14.52
C VAL A 71 18.21 26.58 -15.14
N HIS A 72 18.29 26.38 -16.45
CA HIS A 72 19.42 26.87 -17.23
C HIS A 72 19.26 28.40 -17.35
N ALA A 73 20.19 29.13 -16.72
CA ALA A 73 20.43 30.56 -16.94
C ALA A 73 21.84 30.73 -17.51
#